data_AF-Q8XN35-F1
#
_entry.id   AF-Q8XN35-F1
#
_cell.length_a   1.000
_cell.length_b   1.000
_cell.length_c   1.000
_cell.angle_alpha   90.00
_cell.angle_beta   90.00
_cell.angle_gamma   90.00
#
_symmetry.space_group_name_H-M   'P 1'
#
loop_
_entity.id
_entity.type
_entity.pdbx_description
1 polymer ?
#
loop_
_entity_poly.entity_id
_entity_poly.type
_entity_poly.pdbx_seq_one_letter_code
_entity_poly.pdbx_strand_id
1 'polypeptide(L)'
;MNNFKQFFKINFINLFLVIMLMLNNKLFDNVNFIKYSSGFIIIFLYLIYLMTKNEIIIIKYLISYSLIVTTFVDYLFIYKTITVGFELKYIMEFIVIILSVKLITNYKKYIKIIKDPIFIIAIIAIILNLIYCIFNKDYSINDYLNGIRMYFRFIPVYIVLSYNVLSLDSDYYYYYYINLIIMIIQLFIGTGRDNINGIFGLIGTTTATIFLLILVVVNTIKYINKKIKLGQFIITIAGTLILFVIQENKSFLIITPFIVILLMLIKKANIIKKSFSIILSVLLMLGALKTILIVFPEVSNLINKDTYRIAIEEYFLKNNNPAVFTMGRFEALSYLNKLENNTLFKEMFGEGLGIALPSENWYYEGQAKKNMNGKTIFNDNGSLIYNKYTNKLGYHLSSVVVLFLETGWIGIISLILIILIILKKSIYLIIKTNEEKYNIWGAIGIVLCFSYPISILYVDGLQNRVFMLLNLILLGMINKNYILLINNKNIRII
;
A
#
# COMPACT_ATOMS: atom_id res chain seq x y z
N MET A 1 -20.71 3.37 -20.38
CA MET A 1 -21.79 2.63 -19.67
C MET A 1 -21.40 1.21 -19.25
N ASN A 2 -20.74 0.39 -20.07
CA ASN A 2 -20.43 -1.02 -19.72
C ASN A 2 -19.47 -1.19 -18.52
N ASN A 3 -18.42 -0.36 -18.41
CA ASN A 3 -17.48 -0.43 -17.28
C ASN A 3 -18.14 -0.08 -15.94
N PHE A 4 -19.03 0.91 -15.94
CA PHE A 4 -19.77 1.33 -14.75
C PHE A 4 -20.71 0.22 -14.25
N LYS A 5 -21.51 -0.39 -15.15
CA LYS A 5 -22.36 -1.53 -14.79
C LYS A 5 -21.55 -2.70 -14.21
N GLN A 6 -20.38 -2.98 -14.79
CA GLN A 6 -19.49 -4.02 -14.28
C GLN A 6 -18.94 -3.66 -12.89
N PHE A 7 -18.49 -2.42 -12.69
CA PHE A 7 -18.01 -1.91 -11.41
C PHE A 7 -19.06 -2.10 -10.30
N PHE A 8 -20.29 -1.65 -10.54
CA PHE A 8 -21.38 -1.81 -9.57
C PHE A 8 -21.71 -3.28 -9.30
N LYS A 9 -21.78 -4.11 -10.35
CA LYS A 9 -22.04 -5.55 -10.19
C LYS A 9 -20.99 -6.25 -9.31
N ILE A 10 -19.71 -5.97 -9.54
CA ILE A 10 -18.61 -6.56 -8.75
C ILE A 10 -18.69 -6.12 -7.29
N ASN A 11 -18.83 -4.81 -7.05
CA ASN A 11 -18.93 -4.27 -5.69
C ASN A 11 -20.17 -4.80 -4.96
N PHE A 12 -21.31 -4.92 -5.64
CA PHE A 12 -22.53 -5.49 -5.06
C PHE A 12 -22.34 -6.95 -4.64
N ILE A 13 -21.72 -7.78 -5.50
CA ILE A 13 -21.46 -9.19 -5.17
C ILE A 13 -20.53 -9.32 -3.95
N ASN A 14 -19.46 -8.53 -3.89
CA ASN A 14 -18.53 -8.55 -2.76
C ASN A 14 -19.18 -8.04 -1.48
N LEU A 15 -20.00 -6.98 -1.56
CA LEU A 15 -20.72 -6.46 -0.41
C LEU A 15 -21.76 -7.48 0.09
N PHE A 16 -22.47 -8.12 -0.82
CA PHE A 16 -23.41 -9.19 -0.51
C PHE A 16 -22.71 -10.37 0.19
N LEU A 17 -21.54 -10.78 -0.29
CA LEU A 17 -20.72 -11.81 0.37
C LEU A 17 -20.39 -11.42 1.82
N VAL A 18 -19.90 -10.20 2.05
CA VAL A 18 -19.57 -9.71 3.39
C VAL A 18 -20.81 -9.69 4.29
N ILE A 19 -21.95 -9.19 3.79
CA ILE A 19 -23.22 -9.16 4.54
C ILE A 19 -23.68 -10.58 4.87
N MET A 20 -23.62 -11.51 3.93
CA MET A 20 -24.03 -12.90 4.16
C MET A 20 -23.17 -13.57 5.24
N LEU A 21 -21.86 -13.35 5.23
CA LEU A 21 -20.96 -13.90 6.25
C LEU A 21 -21.18 -13.25 7.63
N MET A 22 -21.48 -11.96 7.67
CA MET A 22 -21.86 -11.28 8.91
C MET A 22 -23.19 -11.79 9.47
N LEU A 23 -24.21 -11.96 8.62
CA LEU A 23 -25.49 -12.54 9.01
C LEU A 23 -25.32 -13.98 9.49
N ASN A 24 -24.48 -14.76 8.79
CA ASN A 24 -24.16 -16.12 9.18
C ASN A 24 -23.55 -16.19 10.58
N ASN A 25 -22.59 -15.31 10.88
CA ASN A 25 -22.03 -15.22 12.23
C ASN A 25 -23.15 -14.92 13.24
N LYS A 26 -23.93 -13.87 13.02
CA LYS A 26 -24.99 -13.45 13.94
C LYS A 26 -26.08 -14.51 14.16
N LEU A 27 -26.52 -15.19 13.11
CA LEU A 27 -27.61 -16.17 13.18
C LEU A 27 -27.21 -17.45 13.93
N PHE A 28 -25.94 -17.84 13.82
CA PHE A 28 -25.42 -19.10 14.38
C PHE A 28 -24.39 -18.89 15.49
N ASP A 29 -24.40 -17.72 16.16
CA ASP A 29 -23.43 -17.39 17.21
C ASP A 29 -23.40 -18.41 18.36
N ASN A 30 -24.50 -19.13 18.62
CA ASN A 30 -24.60 -20.15 19.66
C ASN A 30 -24.28 -21.58 19.17
N VAL A 31 -24.06 -21.79 17.87
CA VAL A 31 -23.83 -23.12 17.28
C VAL A 31 -22.62 -23.11 16.35
N ASN A 32 -21.42 -23.18 16.94
CA ASN A 32 -20.14 -23.06 16.23
C ASN A 32 -20.03 -23.97 15.00
N PHE A 33 -20.42 -25.24 15.11
CA PHE A 33 -20.33 -26.18 13.99
C PHE A 33 -21.14 -25.71 12.77
N ILE A 34 -22.39 -25.26 12.98
CA ILE A 34 -23.24 -24.75 11.90
C ILE A 34 -22.63 -23.47 11.34
N LYS A 35 -22.27 -22.51 12.20
CA LYS A 35 -21.64 -21.23 11.84
C LYS A 35 -20.45 -21.41 10.90
N TYR A 36 -19.50 -22.28 11.25
CA TYR A 36 -18.31 -22.52 10.45
C TYR A 36 -18.62 -23.29 9.16
N SER A 37 -19.50 -24.28 9.21
CA SER A 37 -19.86 -25.09 8.04
C SER A 37 -20.59 -24.27 6.97
N SER A 38 -21.59 -23.47 7.36
CA SER A 38 -22.32 -22.60 6.44
C SER A 38 -21.45 -21.46 5.91
N GLY A 39 -20.59 -20.87 6.75
CA GLY A 39 -19.61 -19.87 6.33
C GLY A 39 -18.64 -20.43 5.29
N PHE A 40 -18.14 -21.65 5.50
CA PHE A 40 -17.30 -22.36 4.54
C PHE A 40 -18.02 -22.59 3.21
N ILE A 41 -19.27 -23.05 3.23
CA ILE A 41 -20.08 -23.25 2.00
C ILE A 41 -20.23 -21.93 1.23
N ILE A 42 -20.54 -20.82 1.92
CA ILE A 42 -20.68 -19.50 1.28
C ILE A 42 -19.37 -19.09 0.59
N ILE A 43 -18.24 -19.21 1.29
CA ILE A 43 -16.92 -18.88 0.73
C ILE A 43 -16.60 -19.81 -0.44
N PHE A 44 -16.83 -21.12 -0.30
CA PHE A 44 -16.55 -22.11 -1.32
C PHE A 44 -17.33 -21.85 -2.62
N LEU A 45 -18.63 -21.54 -2.51
CA LEU A 45 -19.47 -21.17 -3.66
C LEU A 45 -18.95 -19.88 -4.34
N TYR A 46 -18.52 -18.90 -3.56
CA TYR A 46 -17.91 -17.67 -4.09
C TYR A 46 -16.58 -17.97 -4.82
N LEU A 47 -15.74 -18.84 -4.27
CA LEU A 47 -14.48 -19.28 -4.89
C LEU A 47 -14.73 -20.05 -6.19
N ILE A 48 -15.71 -20.96 -6.23
CA ILE A 48 -16.14 -21.62 -7.47
C ILE A 48 -16.59 -20.59 -8.51
N TYR A 49 -17.42 -19.63 -8.09
CA TYR A 49 -17.86 -18.56 -8.98
C TYR A 49 -16.67 -17.78 -9.57
N LEU A 50 -15.67 -17.43 -8.76
CA LEU A 50 -14.46 -16.75 -9.23
C LEU A 50 -13.60 -17.61 -10.16
N MET A 51 -13.52 -18.93 -9.93
CA MET A 51 -12.85 -19.86 -10.83
C MET A 51 -13.43 -19.84 -12.25
N THR A 52 -14.71 -19.49 -12.43
CA THR A 52 -15.32 -19.32 -13.77
C THR A 52 -14.90 -18.03 -14.49
N LYS A 53 -14.26 -17.08 -13.81
CA LYS A 53 -13.92 -15.76 -14.37
C LYS A 53 -12.51 -15.73 -14.94
N ASN A 54 -12.26 -14.82 -15.89
CA ASN A 54 -10.90 -14.59 -16.37
C ASN A 54 -10.05 -13.86 -15.29
N GLU A 55 -8.72 -13.89 -15.46
CA GLU A 55 -7.77 -13.40 -14.46
C GLU A 55 -7.93 -11.90 -14.18
N ILE A 56 -8.26 -11.11 -15.21
CA ILE A 56 -8.51 -9.66 -15.07
C ILE A 56 -9.74 -9.37 -14.23
N ILE A 57 -10.83 -10.12 -14.44
CA ILE A 57 -12.06 -9.97 -13.65
C ILE A 57 -11.77 -10.37 -12.19
N ILE A 58 -11.01 -11.43 -11.95
CA ILE A 58 -10.62 -11.86 -10.58
C ILE A 58 -9.85 -10.74 -9.87
N ILE A 59 -8.92 -10.05 -10.54
CA ILE A 59 -8.22 -8.90 -9.98
C ILE A 59 -9.19 -7.76 -9.63
N LYS A 60 -10.20 -7.49 -10.48
CA LYS A 60 -11.24 -6.49 -10.14
C LYS A 60 -12.03 -6.90 -8.89
N TYR A 61 -12.36 -8.18 -8.73
CA TYR A 61 -12.97 -8.70 -7.50
C TYR A 61 -12.06 -8.53 -6.30
N LEU A 62 -10.76 -8.81 -6.42
CA LEU A 62 -9.78 -8.62 -5.35
C LEU A 62 -9.66 -7.16 -4.90
N ILE A 63 -9.55 -6.21 -5.85
CA ILE A 63 -9.50 -4.77 -5.55
C ILE A 63 -10.78 -4.34 -4.85
N SER A 64 -11.95 -4.69 -5.41
CA SER A 64 -13.24 -4.34 -4.83
C SER A 64 -13.42 -4.93 -3.42
N TYR A 65 -13.04 -6.20 -3.23
CA TYR A 65 -13.14 -6.87 -1.93
C TYR A 65 -12.22 -6.20 -0.90
N SER A 66 -10.98 -5.89 -1.28
CA SER A 66 -10.04 -5.13 -0.44
C SER A 66 -10.66 -3.83 0.05
N LEU A 67 -11.26 -3.04 -0.85
CA LEU A 67 -11.85 -1.74 -0.52
C LEU A 67 -13.09 -1.87 0.37
N ILE A 68 -13.94 -2.86 0.11
CA ILE A 68 -15.13 -3.11 0.93
C ILE A 68 -14.72 -3.51 2.35
N VAL A 69 -13.75 -4.41 2.49
CA VAL A 69 -13.28 -4.82 3.81
C VAL A 69 -12.65 -3.65 4.55
N THR A 70 -11.74 -2.90 3.93
CA THR A 70 -11.09 -1.78 4.62
C THR A 70 -12.04 -0.64 4.95
N THR A 71 -13.02 -0.36 4.08
CA THR A 71 -13.98 0.72 4.34
C THR A 71 -15.07 0.30 5.34
N PHE A 72 -15.65 -0.88 5.15
CA PHE A 72 -16.88 -1.29 5.81
C PHE A 72 -16.62 -2.20 7.01
N VAL A 73 -15.79 -3.24 6.85
CA VAL A 73 -15.49 -4.18 7.94
C VAL A 73 -14.72 -3.45 9.04
N ASP A 74 -13.69 -2.66 8.69
CA ASP A 74 -12.93 -1.90 9.70
C ASP A 74 -13.83 -0.89 10.43
N TYR A 75 -14.72 -0.21 9.70
CA TYR A 75 -15.64 0.76 10.29
C TYR A 75 -16.61 0.10 11.26
N LEU A 76 -17.26 -0.99 10.85
CA LEU A 76 -18.16 -1.72 11.73
C LEU A 76 -17.43 -2.33 12.91
N PHE A 77 -16.21 -2.83 12.71
CA PHE A 77 -15.42 -3.44 13.75
C PHE A 77 -15.08 -2.44 14.86
N ILE A 78 -14.60 -1.25 14.48
CA ILE A 78 -14.15 -0.19 15.40
C ILE A 78 -15.34 0.53 16.05
N TYR A 79 -16.36 0.93 15.28
CA TYR A 79 -17.36 1.90 15.73
C TYR A 79 -18.74 1.32 16.03
N LYS A 80 -19.00 0.04 15.74
CA LYS A 80 -20.30 -0.60 16.03
C LYS A 80 -20.15 -1.76 16.98
N THR A 81 -21.23 -2.09 17.71
CA THR A 81 -21.29 -3.24 18.63
C THR A 81 -21.37 -4.59 17.92
N ILE A 82 -21.57 -4.60 16.59
CA ILE A 82 -21.64 -5.83 15.81
C ILE A 82 -20.27 -6.53 15.83
N THR A 83 -20.27 -7.80 16.21
CA THR A 83 -19.12 -8.71 16.12
C THR A 83 -18.90 -9.06 14.66
N VAL A 84 -17.91 -8.43 14.04
CA VAL A 84 -17.47 -8.78 12.69
C VAL A 84 -16.20 -9.61 12.82
N GLY A 85 -16.23 -10.85 12.32
CA GLY A 85 -15.07 -11.72 12.31
C GLY A 85 -13.96 -11.11 11.47
N PHE A 86 -12.78 -10.94 12.06
CA PHE A 86 -11.63 -10.38 11.36
C PHE A 86 -11.15 -11.34 10.23
N GLU A 87 -11.51 -12.61 10.33
CA GLU A 87 -11.20 -13.65 9.37
C GLU A 87 -11.77 -13.37 7.98
N LEU A 88 -12.80 -12.51 7.87
CA LEU A 88 -13.30 -12.04 6.57
C LEU A 88 -12.21 -11.39 5.72
N LYS A 89 -11.21 -10.78 6.36
CA LYS A 89 -10.07 -10.21 5.64
C LYS A 89 -9.33 -11.30 4.86
N TYR A 90 -9.24 -12.54 5.36
CA TYR A 90 -8.48 -13.63 4.74
C TYR A 90 -9.04 -14.16 3.42
N ILE A 91 -10.25 -13.74 3.04
CA ILE A 91 -10.83 -14.07 1.72
C ILE A 91 -9.95 -13.52 0.58
N MET A 92 -9.22 -12.42 0.81
CA MET A 92 -8.27 -11.89 -0.18
C MET A 92 -7.21 -12.93 -0.57
N GLU A 93 -6.64 -13.63 0.41
CA GLU A 93 -5.63 -14.67 0.22
C GLU A 93 -6.19 -15.81 -0.63
N PHE A 94 -7.42 -16.26 -0.38
CA PHE A 94 -8.08 -17.28 -1.20
C PHE A 94 -8.33 -16.82 -2.65
N ILE A 95 -8.69 -15.55 -2.86
CA ILE A 95 -8.81 -14.99 -4.21
C ILE A 95 -7.44 -15.02 -4.94
N VAL A 96 -6.35 -14.75 -4.23
CA VAL A 96 -5.00 -14.81 -4.82
C VAL A 96 -4.54 -16.25 -5.06
N ILE A 97 -4.93 -17.20 -4.22
CA ILE A 97 -4.70 -18.64 -4.47
C ILE A 97 -5.38 -19.06 -5.77
N ILE A 98 -6.65 -18.67 -6.00
CA ILE A 98 -7.34 -18.89 -7.29
C ILE A 98 -6.54 -18.32 -8.46
N LEU A 99 -6.04 -17.09 -8.31
CA LEU A 99 -5.24 -16.44 -9.35
C LEU A 99 -3.95 -17.23 -9.62
N SER A 100 -3.31 -17.75 -8.58
CA SER A 100 -2.10 -18.57 -8.67
C SER A 100 -2.35 -19.89 -9.39
N VAL A 101 -3.45 -20.58 -9.07
CA VAL A 101 -3.87 -21.82 -9.77
C VAL A 101 -4.08 -21.55 -11.26
N LYS A 102 -4.71 -20.43 -11.62
CA LYS A 102 -4.89 -20.03 -13.03
C LYS A 102 -3.57 -19.71 -13.73
N LEU A 103 -2.62 -19.07 -13.03
CA LEU A 103 -1.30 -18.81 -13.57
C LEU A 103 -0.54 -20.10 -13.87
N ILE A 104 -0.59 -21.07 -12.96
CA ILE A 104 0.08 -22.38 -13.11
C ILE A 104 -0.52 -23.15 -14.28
N THR A 105 -1.85 -23.24 -14.35
CA THR A 105 -2.55 -23.95 -15.45
C THR A 105 -2.30 -23.30 -16.81
N ASN A 106 -2.09 -21.97 -16.86
CA ASN A 106 -1.79 -21.22 -18.07
C ASN A 106 -0.32 -20.76 -18.17
N TYR A 107 0.64 -21.46 -17.56
CA TYR A 107 2.02 -20.96 -17.37
C TYR A 107 2.72 -20.54 -18.68
N LYS A 108 2.45 -21.23 -19.80
CA LYS A 108 3.03 -20.91 -21.12
C LYS A 108 2.74 -19.48 -21.57
N LYS A 109 1.57 -18.93 -21.22
CA LYS A 109 1.18 -17.53 -21.50
C LYS A 109 2.09 -16.53 -20.80
N TYR A 110 2.62 -16.89 -19.63
CA TYR A 110 3.34 -16.00 -18.71
C TYR A 110 4.86 -16.22 -18.70
N ILE A 111 5.38 -17.14 -19.52
CA ILE A 111 6.80 -17.54 -19.52
C ILE A 111 7.78 -16.37 -19.72
N LYS A 112 7.37 -15.31 -20.43
CA LYS A 112 8.20 -14.12 -20.65
C LYS A 112 8.51 -13.36 -19.36
N ILE A 113 7.66 -13.47 -18.33
CA ILE A 113 7.84 -12.78 -17.04
C ILE A 113 8.98 -13.38 -16.23
N ILE A 114 9.37 -14.64 -16.50
CA ILE A 114 10.53 -15.28 -15.86
C ILE A 114 11.82 -14.48 -16.13
N LYS A 115 11.88 -13.73 -17.24
CA LYS A 115 13.01 -12.87 -17.58
C LYS A 115 12.93 -11.46 -16.98
N ASP A 116 11.84 -11.11 -16.28
CA ASP A 116 11.72 -9.79 -15.67
C ASP A 116 12.63 -9.68 -14.44
N PRO A 117 13.52 -8.68 -14.37
CA PRO A 117 14.43 -8.53 -13.24
C PRO A 117 13.74 -8.42 -11.87
N ILE A 118 12.56 -7.79 -11.80
CA ILE A 118 11.82 -7.67 -10.53
C ILE A 118 11.35 -9.04 -10.06
N PHE A 119 10.83 -9.85 -11.01
CA PHE A 119 10.41 -11.22 -10.71
C PHE A 119 11.59 -12.11 -10.31
N ILE A 120 12.73 -11.99 -11.00
CA ILE A 120 13.96 -12.73 -10.67
C ILE A 120 14.43 -12.40 -9.25
N ILE A 121 14.50 -11.11 -8.88
CA ILE A 121 14.89 -10.69 -7.52
C ILE A 121 13.96 -11.30 -6.47
N ALA A 122 12.64 -11.29 -6.70
CA ALA A 122 11.69 -11.87 -5.78
C ALA A 122 11.87 -13.39 -5.60
N ILE A 123 12.08 -14.13 -6.70
CA ILE A 123 12.33 -15.57 -6.66
C ILE A 123 13.65 -15.89 -5.94
N ILE A 124 14.73 -15.14 -6.24
CA ILE A 124 16.01 -15.32 -5.55
C ILE A 124 15.85 -15.06 -4.05
N ALA A 125 15.13 -14.02 -3.65
CA ALA A 125 14.87 -13.73 -2.24
C ALA A 125 14.12 -14.86 -1.53
N ILE A 126 13.12 -15.47 -2.19
CA ILE A 126 12.37 -16.63 -1.66
C ILE A 126 13.28 -17.85 -1.50
N ILE A 127 14.11 -18.16 -2.50
CA ILE A 127 15.01 -19.33 -2.50
C ILE A 127 16.10 -19.18 -1.46
N LEU A 128 16.77 -18.01 -1.38
CA LEU A 128 17.82 -17.78 -0.40
C LEU A 128 17.30 -17.89 1.04
N ASN A 129 16.11 -17.37 1.31
CA ASN A 129 15.49 -17.51 2.62
C ASN A 129 15.03 -18.96 2.92
N LEU A 130 14.62 -19.72 1.91
CA LEU A 130 14.32 -21.15 2.09
C LEU A 130 15.57 -21.92 2.50
N ILE A 131 16.68 -21.69 1.80
CA ILE A 131 17.97 -22.29 2.10
C ILE A 131 18.36 -21.94 3.54
N TYR A 132 18.27 -20.65 3.91
CA TYR A 132 18.55 -20.21 5.27
C TYR A 132 17.65 -20.88 6.33
N CYS A 133 16.34 -21.01 6.07
CA CYS A 133 15.39 -21.73 6.94
C CYS A 133 15.75 -23.20 7.13
N ILE A 134 16.21 -23.89 6.08
CA ILE A 134 16.60 -25.30 6.16
C ILE A 134 17.86 -25.49 7.03
N PHE A 135 18.81 -24.54 6.96
CA PHE A 135 20.10 -24.67 7.65
C PHE A 135 20.12 -24.04 9.05
N ASN A 136 19.27 -23.07 9.34
CA ASN A 136 19.18 -22.43 10.65
C ASN A 136 18.12 -23.11 11.53
N LYS A 137 18.56 -23.88 12.52
CA LYS A 137 17.68 -24.65 13.43
C LYS A 137 16.75 -23.76 14.28
N ASP A 138 17.13 -22.52 14.53
CA ASP A 138 16.35 -21.57 15.34
C ASP A 138 15.29 -20.83 14.51
N TYR A 139 15.34 -20.94 13.17
CA TYR A 139 14.42 -20.27 12.27
C TYR A 139 13.23 -21.19 11.92
N SER A 140 12.05 -20.83 12.42
CA SER A 140 10.86 -21.64 12.23
C SER A 140 10.33 -21.58 10.79
N ILE A 141 9.85 -22.72 10.28
CA ILE A 141 9.17 -22.78 8.98
C ILE A 141 7.91 -21.90 8.95
N ASN A 142 7.26 -21.70 10.11
CA ASN A 142 6.08 -20.86 10.22
C ASN A 142 6.42 -19.38 10.00
N ASP A 143 7.54 -18.90 10.57
CA ASP A 143 8.02 -17.55 10.34
C ASP A 143 8.38 -17.36 8.85
N TYR A 144 9.06 -18.33 8.24
CA TYR A 144 9.35 -18.31 6.81
C TYR A 144 8.08 -18.22 5.95
N LEU A 145 7.10 -19.09 6.18
CA LEU A 145 5.84 -19.08 5.43
C LEU A 145 5.05 -17.79 5.65
N ASN A 146 5.07 -17.24 6.88
CA ASN A 146 4.45 -15.96 7.19
C ASN A 146 5.15 -14.79 6.48
N GLY A 147 6.48 -14.80 6.45
CA GLY A 147 7.30 -13.88 5.66
C GLY A 147 6.93 -13.89 4.19
N ILE A 148 6.85 -15.08 3.58
CA ILE A 148 6.41 -15.22 2.18
C ILE A 148 5.01 -14.69 1.98
N ARG A 149 4.08 -15.06 2.87
CA ARG A 149 2.70 -14.58 2.82
C ARG A 149 2.65 -13.06 2.90
N MET A 150 3.39 -12.41 3.79
CA MET A 150 3.34 -10.95 3.94
C MET A 150 3.87 -10.24 2.70
N TYR A 151 5.10 -10.54 2.28
CA TYR A 151 5.80 -9.77 1.25
C TYR A 151 5.45 -10.17 -0.19
N PHE A 152 5.07 -11.42 -0.41
CA PHE A 152 4.93 -11.98 -1.76
C PHE A 152 3.51 -12.42 -2.13
N ARG A 153 2.53 -12.34 -1.23
CA ARG A 153 1.15 -12.79 -1.51
C ARG A 153 0.54 -12.22 -2.78
N PHE A 154 0.86 -11.00 -3.19
CA PHE A 154 0.28 -10.39 -4.40
C PHE A 154 1.18 -10.46 -5.66
N ILE A 155 2.30 -11.20 -5.64
CA ILE A 155 3.08 -11.48 -6.86
C ILE A 155 2.21 -11.98 -8.02
N PRO A 156 1.23 -12.90 -7.82
CA PRO A 156 0.33 -13.33 -8.89
C PRO A 156 -0.38 -12.18 -9.62
N VAL A 157 -0.75 -11.12 -8.88
CA VAL A 157 -1.40 -9.92 -9.46
C VAL A 157 -0.43 -9.19 -10.38
N TYR A 158 0.82 -8.99 -9.95
CA TYR A 158 1.87 -8.40 -10.77
C TYR A 158 2.13 -9.19 -12.06
N ILE A 159 2.16 -10.53 -11.99
CA ILE A 159 2.37 -11.41 -13.15
C ILE A 159 1.23 -11.22 -14.17
N VAL A 160 -0.02 -11.31 -13.73
CA VAL A 160 -1.18 -11.20 -14.61
C VAL A 160 -1.23 -9.82 -15.30
N LEU A 161 -0.95 -8.75 -14.55
CA LEU A 161 -1.02 -7.37 -15.06
C LEU A 161 0.17 -6.99 -15.93
N SER A 162 1.32 -7.65 -15.76
CA SER A 162 2.46 -7.52 -16.68
C SER A 162 2.13 -7.98 -18.11
N TYR A 163 1.04 -8.72 -18.31
CA TYR A 163 0.62 -9.24 -19.61
C TYR A 163 -0.76 -8.70 -20.08
N ASN A 164 -1.76 -8.71 -19.20
CA ASN A 164 -3.14 -8.37 -19.58
C ASN A 164 -3.47 -6.89 -19.39
N VAL A 165 -4.46 -6.34 -20.13
CA VAL A 165 -4.91 -4.96 -19.92
C VAL A 165 -5.94 -4.91 -18.82
N LEU A 166 -5.60 -4.26 -17.71
CA LEU A 166 -6.60 -3.76 -16.79
C LEU A 166 -6.90 -2.31 -17.17
N SER A 167 -8.11 -2.04 -17.65
CA SER A 167 -8.58 -0.68 -17.90
C SER A 167 -8.97 -0.03 -16.58
N LEU A 168 -7.99 0.46 -15.82
CA LEU A 168 -8.26 1.20 -14.57
C LEU A 168 -8.54 2.68 -14.80
N ASP A 169 -8.22 3.22 -15.97
CA ASP A 169 -8.19 4.68 -16.19
C ASP A 169 -9.52 5.37 -15.88
N SER A 170 -10.67 4.73 -16.17
CA SER A 170 -12.00 5.24 -15.78
C SER A 170 -12.34 4.94 -14.33
N ASP A 171 -11.97 3.74 -13.85
CA ASP A 171 -12.37 3.23 -12.55
C ASP A 171 -11.65 3.98 -11.41
N TYR A 172 -10.44 4.47 -11.70
CA TYR A 172 -9.62 5.29 -10.80
C TYR A 172 -10.31 6.55 -10.31
N TYR A 173 -10.97 7.27 -11.21
CA TYR A 173 -11.70 8.48 -10.86
C TYR A 173 -12.82 8.17 -9.89
N TYR A 174 -13.55 7.06 -10.08
CA TYR A 174 -14.59 6.62 -9.16
C TYR A 174 -14.02 6.33 -7.77
N TYR A 175 -12.91 5.58 -7.69
CA TYR A 175 -12.25 5.31 -6.41
C TYR A 175 -11.80 6.59 -5.69
N TYR A 176 -11.23 7.56 -6.40
CA TYR A 176 -10.83 8.84 -5.81
C TYR A 176 -12.01 9.62 -5.24
N TYR A 177 -13.10 9.77 -6.01
CA TYR A 177 -14.28 10.52 -5.54
C TYR A 177 -15.00 9.80 -4.39
N ILE A 178 -15.11 8.47 -4.47
CA ILE A 178 -15.67 7.66 -3.36
C ILE A 178 -14.79 7.82 -2.11
N ASN A 179 -13.46 7.80 -2.25
CA ASN A 179 -12.53 8.06 -1.15
C ASN A 179 -12.75 9.43 -0.51
N LEU A 180 -12.85 10.48 -1.33
CA LEU A 180 -13.10 11.84 -0.85
C LEU A 180 -14.41 11.93 -0.06
N ILE A 181 -15.49 11.34 -0.58
CA ILE A 181 -16.79 11.29 0.11
C ILE A 181 -16.68 10.56 1.45
N ILE A 182 -16.01 9.40 1.49
CA ILE A 182 -15.87 8.61 2.72
C ILE A 182 -15.00 9.35 3.74
N MET A 183 -13.93 10.03 3.32
CA MET A 183 -13.12 10.84 4.24
C MET A 183 -13.93 11.98 4.87
N ILE A 184 -14.79 12.64 4.07
CA ILE A 184 -15.72 13.66 4.60
C ILE A 184 -16.68 13.04 5.61
N ILE A 185 -17.23 11.86 5.33
CA ILE A 185 -18.10 11.14 6.28
C ILE A 185 -17.35 10.78 7.56
N GLN A 186 -16.12 10.29 7.47
CA GLN A 186 -15.27 9.94 8.61
C GLN A 186 -14.99 11.15 9.52
N LEU A 187 -14.77 12.34 8.93
CA LEU A 187 -14.63 13.59 9.68
C LEU A 187 -15.85 13.89 10.56
N PHE A 188 -17.07 13.73 10.02
CA PHE A 188 -18.30 14.05 10.77
C PHE A 188 -18.65 13.02 11.84
N ILE A 189 -18.18 11.78 11.69
CA ILE A 189 -18.47 10.69 12.64
C ILE A 189 -17.57 10.77 13.89
N GLY A 190 -16.57 11.66 13.91
CA GLY A 190 -15.70 11.87 15.07
C GLY A 190 -14.69 10.74 15.27
N THR A 191 -14.26 10.08 14.19
CA THR A 191 -13.17 9.11 14.27
C THR A 191 -11.87 9.81 14.68
N GLY A 192 -11.00 9.15 15.46
CA GLY A 192 -9.68 9.69 15.78
C GLY A 192 -8.93 10.15 14.53
N ARG A 193 -8.08 11.17 14.63
CA ARG A 193 -7.48 11.87 13.47
C ARG A 193 -6.66 10.93 12.57
N ASP A 194 -5.87 10.03 13.16
CA ASP A 194 -5.12 8.98 12.46
C ASP A 194 -6.01 7.98 11.71
N ASN A 195 -7.33 8.03 11.95
CA ASN A 195 -8.31 7.12 11.41
C ASN A 195 -9.06 7.63 10.18
N ILE A 196 -8.71 8.80 9.64
CA ILE A 196 -9.42 9.39 8.49
C ILE A 196 -8.72 9.03 7.17
N ASN A 197 -8.76 7.77 6.75
CA ASN A 197 -8.05 7.29 5.55
C ASN A 197 -8.95 6.91 4.36
N GLY A 198 -10.25 7.23 4.42
CA GLY A 198 -11.19 7.06 3.32
C GLY A 198 -11.46 5.58 2.98
N ILE A 199 -11.39 5.22 1.69
CA ILE A 199 -11.60 3.83 1.25
C ILE A 199 -10.46 2.90 1.66
N PHE A 200 -9.31 3.47 2.04
CA PHE A 200 -8.17 2.69 2.51
C PHE A 200 -8.30 2.30 3.97
N GLY A 201 -9.43 2.62 4.61
CA GLY A 201 -9.81 2.17 5.94
C GLY A 201 -9.57 3.21 7.01
N LEU A 202 -9.51 2.74 8.25
CA LEU A 202 -9.57 3.59 9.43
C LEU A 202 -8.35 3.47 10.34
N ILE A 203 -7.39 2.57 10.14
CA ILE A 203 -6.22 2.50 11.03
C ILE A 203 -5.01 2.03 10.22
N GLY A 204 -3.85 2.69 10.42
CA GLY A 204 -2.55 2.20 9.92
C GLY A 204 -2.36 2.25 8.39
N THR A 205 -3.28 2.86 7.64
CA THR A 205 -3.28 2.82 6.16
C THR A 205 -2.94 4.17 5.52
N THR A 206 -2.37 5.11 6.28
CA THR A 206 -1.89 6.41 5.77
C THR A 206 -0.92 6.26 4.60
N THR A 207 -0.26 5.11 4.45
CA THR A 207 0.59 4.78 3.28
C THR A 207 -0.19 4.59 1.98
N ALA A 208 -1.43 4.10 2.04
CA ALA A 208 -2.28 3.92 0.86
C ALA A 208 -2.76 5.25 0.27
N THR A 209 -2.55 6.36 0.98
CA THR A 209 -2.86 7.72 0.51
C THR A 209 -1.97 8.17 -0.66
N ILE A 210 -0.89 7.43 -0.96
CA ILE A 210 -0.15 7.50 -2.24
C ILE A 210 -1.08 7.43 -3.47
N PHE A 211 -2.22 6.75 -3.34
CA PHE A 211 -3.23 6.65 -4.38
C PHE A 211 -3.86 8.02 -4.68
N LEU A 212 -3.95 8.95 -3.72
CA LEU A 212 -4.42 10.30 -4.00
C LEU A 212 -3.49 11.05 -4.97
N LEU A 213 -2.18 10.75 -4.93
CA LEU A 213 -1.19 11.38 -5.80
C LEU A 213 -1.31 10.93 -7.27
N ILE A 214 -1.80 9.73 -7.56
CA ILE A 214 -1.94 9.28 -8.95
C ILE A 214 -2.95 10.14 -9.70
N LEU A 215 -4.03 10.61 -9.06
CA LEU A 215 -4.96 11.52 -9.73
C LEU A 215 -4.28 12.85 -10.04
N VAL A 216 -3.46 13.36 -9.11
CA VAL A 216 -2.62 14.54 -9.34
C VAL A 216 -1.70 14.31 -10.55
N VAL A 217 -1.05 13.15 -10.65
CA VAL A 217 -0.21 12.79 -11.81
C VAL A 217 -1.01 12.80 -13.11
N VAL A 218 -2.12 12.06 -13.16
CA VAL A 218 -2.97 11.93 -14.35
C VAL A 218 -3.44 13.31 -14.83
N ASN A 219 -3.96 14.13 -13.91
CA ASN A 219 -4.45 15.47 -14.25
C ASN A 219 -3.30 16.43 -14.59
N THR A 220 -2.11 16.28 -13.99
CA THR A 220 -0.91 17.03 -14.40
C THR A 220 -0.54 16.72 -15.86
N ILE A 221 -0.45 15.44 -16.24
CA ILE A 221 -0.13 15.04 -17.61
C ILE A 221 -1.22 15.51 -18.59
N LYS A 222 -2.50 15.33 -18.26
CA LYS A 222 -3.62 15.83 -19.06
C LYS A 222 -3.59 17.34 -19.22
N TYR A 223 -3.25 18.07 -18.16
CA TYR A 223 -3.13 19.51 -18.18
C TYR A 223 -1.98 19.94 -19.08
N ILE A 224 -0.79 19.34 -18.95
CA ILE A 224 0.37 19.58 -19.84
C ILE A 224 -0.05 19.41 -21.30
N ASN A 225 -0.76 18.31 -21.60
CA ASN A 225 -1.27 17.97 -22.93
C ASN A 225 -2.52 18.78 -23.37
N LYS A 226 -2.92 19.81 -22.60
CA LYS A 226 -4.08 20.69 -22.87
C LYS A 226 -5.43 19.97 -22.97
N LYS A 227 -5.57 18.79 -22.37
CA LYS A 227 -6.82 18.01 -22.35
C LYS A 227 -7.77 18.39 -21.21
N ILE A 228 -7.27 19.07 -20.18
CA ILE A 228 -8.08 19.61 -19.09
C ILE A 228 -7.78 21.10 -18.88
N LYS A 229 -8.77 21.83 -18.36
CA LYS A 229 -8.66 23.27 -18.06
C LYS A 229 -7.88 23.50 -16.77
N LEU A 230 -7.31 24.70 -16.61
CA LEU A 230 -6.57 25.11 -15.41
C LEU A 230 -7.39 24.94 -14.13
N GLY A 231 -8.67 25.29 -14.14
CA GLY A 231 -9.54 25.14 -12.96
C GLY A 231 -9.65 23.68 -12.47
N GLN A 232 -9.77 22.72 -13.39
CA GLN A 232 -9.82 21.29 -13.04
C GLN A 232 -8.48 20.81 -12.44
N PHE A 233 -7.36 21.30 -12.97
CA PHE A 233 -6.02 21.03 -12.45
C PHE A 233 -5.85 21.59 -11.02
N ILE A 234 -6.23 22.84 -10.78
CA ILE A 234 -6.19 23.49 -9.46
C ILE A 234 -7.04 22.73 -8.45
N ILE A 235 -8.30 22.42 -8.79
CA ILE A 235 -9.23 21.70 -7.91
C ILE A 235 -8.66 20.36 -7.48
N THR A 236 -7.98 19.65 -8.39
CA THR A 236 -7.37 18.35 -8.07
C THR A 236 -6.24 18.49 -7.06
N ILE A 237 -5.34 19.45 -7.25
CA ILE A 237 -4.21 19.68 -6.33
C ILE A 237 -4.72 20.18 -4.98
N ALA A 238 -5.57 21.21 -4.98
CA ALA A 238 -6.11 21.79 -3.76
C ALA A 238 -6.94 20.77 -2.97
N GLY A 239 -7.81 20.01 -3.64
CA GLY A 239 -8.59 18.95 -3.00
C GLY A 239 -7.69 17.87 -2.37
N THR A 240 -6.65 17.45 -3.09
CA THR A 240 -5.68 16.47 -2.57
C THR A 240 -4.90 17.00 -1.36
N LEU A 241 -4.46 18.26 -1.39
CA LEU A 241 -3.79 18.90 -0.25
C LEU A 241 -4.71 19.03 0.95
N ILE A 242 -5.98 19.39 0.76
CA ILE A 242 -6.99 19.45 1.83
C ILE A 242 -7.15 18.07 2.49
N LEU A 243 -7.23 16.99 1.70
CA LEU A 243 -7.29 15.62 2.24
C LEU A 243 -6.05 15.27 3.07
N PHE A 244 -4.85 15.68 2.63
CA PHE A 244 -3.63 15.48 3.42
C PHE A 244 -3.58 16.33 4.68
N VAL A 245 -4.13 17.55 4.67
CA VAL A 245 -4.28 18.36 5.90
C VAL A 245 -5.22 17.64 6.87
N ILE A 246 -6.38 17.17 6.40
CA ILE A 246 -7.34 16.41 7.21
C ILE A 246 -6.70 15.17 7.86
N GLN A 247 -5.83 14.48 7.13
CA GLN A 247 -5.09 13.31 7.58
C GLN A 247 -3.86 13.63 8.45
N GLU A 248 -3.57 14.90 8.71
CA GLU A 248 -2.34 15.36 9.35
C GLU A 248 -1.05 14.84 8.65
N ASN A 249 -1.13 14.59 7.34
CA ASN A 249 -0.07 13.90 6.60
C ASN A 249 0.97 14.88 6.01
N LYS A 250 1.87 15.32 6.88
CA LYS A 250 2.89 16.34 6.64
C LYS A 250 3.80 16.02 5.44
N SER A 251 4.23 14.76 5.30
CA SER A 251 5.14 14.34 4.22
C SER A 251 4.50 14.48 2.85
N PHE A 252 3.22 14.10 2.72
CA PHE A 252 2.52 14.14 1.44
C PHE A 252 2.14 15.57 1.01
N LEU A 253 2.05 16.53 1.94
CA LEU A 253 1.93 17.96 1.63
C LEU A 253 3.15 18.48 0.83
N ILE A 254 4.36 17.98 1.14
CA ILE A 254 5.61 18.37 0.46
C ILE A 254 5.82 17.57 -0.82
N ILE A 255 5.50 16.27 -0.80
CA ILE A 255 5.68 15.38 -1.96
C ILE A 255 4.77 15.79 -3.14
N THR A 256 3.53 16.23 -2.86
CA THR A 256 2.57 16.63 -3.90
C THR A 256 3.09 17.70 -4.87
N PRO A 257 3.53 18.89 -4.41
CA PRO A 257 4.09 19.91 -5.31
C PRO A 257 5.40 19.45 -5.94
N PHE A 258 6.25 18.71 -5.22
CA PHE A 258 7.50 18.16 -5.78
C PHE A 258 7.22 17.30 -7.02
N ILE A 259 6.20 16.44 -6.98
CA ILE A 259 5.78 15.61 -8.11
C ILE A 259 5.31 16.48 -9.28
N VAL A 260 4.47 17.48 -9.02
CA VAL A 260 3.98 18.38 -10.08
C VAL A 260 5.16 19.10 -10.75
N ILE A 261 6.10 19.62 -9.96
CA ILE A 261 7.32 20.26 -10.45
C ILE A 261 8.12 19.26 -11.31
N LEU A 262 8.38 18.06 -10.79
CA LEU A 262 9.15 17.03 -11.49
C LEU A 262 8.54 16.66 -12.85
N LEU A 263 7.21 16.47 -12.91
CA LEU A 263 6.52 16.17 -14.18
C LEU A 263 6.56 17.34 -15.17
N MET A 264 6.44 18.57 -14.67
CA MET A 264 6.59 19.78 -15.46
C MET A 264 8.03 19.99 -15.95
N LEU A 265 9.02 19.48 -15.23
CA LEU A 265 10.43 19.47 -15.65
C LEU A 265 10.70 18.45 -16.75
N ILE A 266 10.19 17.22 -16.61
CA ILE A 266 10.46 16.11 -17.54
C ILE A 266 9.74 16.29 -18.88
N LYS A 267 8.55 16.92 -18.90
CA LYS A 267 7.82 17.16 -20.15
C LYS A 267 8.17 18.50 -20.78
N LYS A 268 8.23 18.51 -22.12
CA LYS A 268 8.39 19.72 -22.96
C LYS A 268 7.12 20.58 -22.93
N ALA A 269 6.83 21.19 -21.79
CA ALA A 269 5.78 22.19 -21.64
C ALA A 269 6.31 23.59 -21.99
N ASN A 270 5.42 24.51 -22.39
CA ASN A 270 5.77 25.93 -22.55
C ASN A 270 6.31 26.49 -21.21
N ILE A 271 7.42 27.22 -21.27
CA ILE A 271 8.11 27.80 -20.11
C ILE A 271 7.17 28.63 -19.22
N ILE A 272 6.26 29.41 -19.80
CA ILE A 272 5.32 30.25 -19.03
C ILE A 272 4.37 29.36 -18.22
N LYS A 273 3.80 28.35 -18.87
CA LYS A 273 2.88 27.39 -18.24
C LYS A 273 3.58 26.59 -17.14
N LYS A 274 4.83 26.21 -17.38
CA LYS A 274 5.70 25.53 -16.43
C LYS A 274 5.96 26.39 -15.19
N SER A 275 6.46 27.61 -15.38
CA SER A 275 6.72 28.55 -14.28
C SER A 275 5.46 28.86 -13.48
N PHE A 276 4.34 29.15 -14.15
CA PHE A 276 3.07 29.41 -13.48
C PHE A 276 2.59 28.21 -12.66
N SER A 277 2.64 26.99 -13.21
CA SER A 277 2.20 25.78 -12.49
C SER A 277 3.09 25.47 -11.29
N ILE A 278 4.40 25.72 -11.39
CA ILE A 278 5.35 25.57 -10.30
C ILE A 278 5.02 26.57 -9.18
N ILE A 279 4.90 27.86 -9.50
CA ILE A 279 4.56 28.91 -8.55
C ILE A 279 3.23 28.60 -7.86
N LEU A 280 2.21 28.25 -8.64
CA LEU A 280 0.89 27.88 -8.13
C LEU A 280 0.95 26.68 -7.18
N SER A 281 1.71 25.64 -7.52
CA SER A 281 1.84 24.44 -6.66
C SER A 281 2.53 24.77 -5.34
N VAL A 282 3.55 25.64 -5.37
CA VAL A 282 4.24 26.12 -4.17
C VAL A 282 3.29 26.97 -3.31
N LEU A 283 2.52 27.88 -3.91
CA LEU A 283 1.54 28.70 -3.18
C LEU A 283 0.45 27.83 -2.52
N LEU A 284 -0.07 26.83 -3.24
CA LEU A 284 -1.05 25.88 -2.68
C LEU A 284 -0.45 25.07 -1.52
N MET A 285 0.81 24.63 -1.64
CA MET A 285 1.54 23.97 -0.55
C MET A 285 1.68 24.88 0.68
N LEU A 286 2.12 26.13 0.50
CA LEU A 286 2.25 27.09 1.60
C LEU A 286 0.89 27.36 2.27
N GLY A 287 -0.18 27.47 1.48
CA GLY A 287 -1.55 27.57 2.02
C GLY A 287 -1.95 26.34 2.83
N ALA A 288 -1.64 25.14 2.36
CA ALA A 288 -1.91 23.89 3.09
C ALA A 288 -1.08 23.78 4.37
N LEU A 289 0.20 24.17 4.35
CA LEU A 289 1.07 24.24 5.53
C LEU A 289 0.58 25.28 6.55
N LYS A 290 0.05 26.42 6.09
CA LYS A 290 -0.59 27.37 7.01
C LYS A 290 -1.87 26.78 7.61
N THR A 291 -2.66 26.07 6.80
CA THR A 291 -3.92 25.46 7.25
C THR A 291 -3.67 24.36 8.27
N ILE A 292 -2.68 23.48 8.07
CA ILE A 292 -2.34 22.43 9.05
C ILE A 292 -1.89 23.04 10.37
N LEU A 293 -1.19 24.19 10.37
CA LEU A 293 -0.80 24.88 11.61
C LEU A 293 -1.98 25.51 12.36
N ILE A 294 -3.01 25.96 11.64
CA ILE A 294 -4.24 26.49 12.25
C ILE A 294 -5.08 25.35 12.83
N VAL A 295 -5.23 24.26 12.08
CA VAL A 295 -6.06 23.11 12.49
C VAL A 295 -5.35 22.28 13.57
N PHE A 296 -4.02 22.20 13.54
CA PHE A 296 -3.18 21.43 14.47
C PHE A 296 -2.05 22.31 15.03
N PRO A 297 -2.35 23.16 16.04
CA PRO A 297 -1.37 24.07 16.63
C PRO A 297 -0.13 23.34 17.18
N GLU A 298 -0.26 22.11 17.69
CA GLU A 298 0.89 21.29 18.11
C GLU A 298 1.99 21.13 17.04
N VAL A 299 1.65 21.23 15.75
CA VAL A 299 2.62 21.16 14.65
C VAL A 299 3.55 22.38 14.64
N SER A 300 3.17 23.52 15.20
CA SER A 300 4.03 24.72 15.26
C SER A 300 5.31 24.48 16.06
N ASN A 301 5.26 23.60 17.06
CA ASN A 301 6.40 23.23 17.89
C ASN A 301 7.49 22.50 17.08
N LEU A 302 7.11 21.88 15.95
CA LEU A 302 8.04 21.21 15.04
C LEU A 302 8.73 22.18 14.06
N ILE A 303 8.30 23.45 13.97
CA ILE A 303 8.77 24.43 12.98
C ILE A 303 9.70 25.49 13.59
N ASN A 304 9.70 25.66 14.91
CA ASN A 304 10.55 26.65 15.58
C ASN A 304 12.05 26.31 15.40
N LYS A 305 12.88 27.28 15.00
CA LYS A 305 14.26 27.08 14.50
C LYS A 305 15.21 26.45 15.54
N ASP A 306 15.08 26.87 16.80
CA ASP A 306 15.88 26.33 17.92
C ASP A 306 15.44 24.92 18.32
N THR A 307 14.18 24.59 18.00
CA THR A 307 13.56 23.30 18.25
C THR A 307 13.59 22.41 17.01
N TYR A 308 13.92 22.90 15.81
CA TYR A 308 13.76 22.15 14.56
C TYR A 308 14.72 20.96 14.47
N ARG A 309 15.99 21.18 14.84
CA ARG A 309 16.99 20.10 14.90
C ARG A 309 16.60 19.08 15.98
N ILE A 310 16.24 19.57 17.16
CA ILE A 310 15.82 18.74 18.30
C ILE A 310 14.55 17.96 17.94
N ALA A 311 13.58 18.59 17.29
CA ALA A 311 12.32 18.01 16.85
C ALA A 311 12.52 16.99 15.72
N ILE A 312 13.43 17.22 14.76
CA ILE A 312 13.76 16.20 13.74
C ILE A 312 14.45 15.01 14.40
N GLU A 313 15.47 15.25 15.24
CA GLU A 313 16.18 14.18 15.94
C GLU A 313 15.21 13.40 16.85
N GLU A 314 14.34 14.07 17.59
CA GLU A 314 13.37 13.45 18.50
C GLU A 314 12.23 12.75 17.77
N TYR A 315 11.74 13.33 16.66
CA TYR A 315 10.61 12.77 15.91
C TYR A 315 11.02 11.63 14.98
N PHE A 316 12.19 11.71 14.35
CA PHE A 316 12.67 10.67 13.44
C PHE A 316 13.52 9.62 14.14
N LEU A 317 14.51 10.02 14.95
CA LEU A 317 15.50 9.09 15.47
C LEU A 317 15.11 8.50 16.82
N LYS A 318 14.42 9.28 17.67
CA LYS A 318 14.03 8.86 19.02
C LYS A 318 12.56 8.46 19.11
N ASN A 319 12.16 8.05 20.31
CA ASN A 319 10.80 7.65 20.60
C ASN A 319 9.84 8.84 20.70
N ASN A 320 9.06 9.06 19.65
CA ASN A 320 8.01 10.07 19.62
C ASN A 320 6.67 9.60 20.24
N ASN A 321 6.61 8.36 20.73
CA ASN A 321 5.43 7.76 21.36
C ASN A 321 5.82 7.02 22.67
N PRO A 322 6.41 7.72 23.66
CA PRO A 322 6.92 7.10 24.89
C PRO A 322 5.83 6.46 25.76
N ALA A 323 4.56 6.84 25.56
CA ALA A 323 3.42 6.22 26.23
C ALA A 323 3.10 4.80 25.70
N VAL A 324 3.62 4.43 24.52
CA VAL A 324 3.32 3.16 23.85
C VAL A 324 4.58 2.30 23.72
N PHE A 325 5.70 2.91 23.34
CA PHE A 325 6.96 2.20 23.10
C PHE A 325 8.02 2.62 24.10
N THR A 326 9.00 1.75 24.34
CA THR A 326 10.19 2.08 25.12
C THR A 326 11.28 2.74 24.27
N MET A 327 11.34 2.39 22.98
CA MET A 327 12.32 2.92 22.01
C MET A 327 11.64 3.32 20.71
N GLY A 328 12.20 4.35 20.05
CA GLY A 328 11.78 4.80 18.72
C GLY A 328 12.17 3.81 17.61
N ARG A 329 11.80 4.12 16.36
CA ARG A 329 11.94 3.19 15.22
C ARG A 329 13.41 2.82 14.93
N PHE A 330 14.25 3.85 14.75
CA PHE A 330 15.67 3.65 14.44
C PHE A 330 16.52 3.41 15.70
N GLU A 331 16.11 3.92 16.85
CA GLU A 331 16.69 3.58 18.15
C GLU A 331 16.55 2.08 18.42
N ALA A 332 15.36 1.52 18.23
CA ALA A 332 15.12 0.09 18.36
C ALA A 332 15.94 -0.71 17.34
N LEU A 333 16.12 -0.22 16.11
CA LEU A 333 17.00 -0.87 15.14
C LEU A 333 18.44 -0.94 15.65
N SER A 334 19.01 0.16 16.13
CA SER A 334 20.40 0.17 16.63
C SER A 334 20.58 -0.79 17.80
N TYR A 335 19.60 -0.84 18.70
CA TYR A 335 19.58 -1.77 19.83
C TYR A 335 19.47 -3.24 19.37
N LEU A 336 18.51 -3.55 18.50
CA LEU A 336 18.29 -4.91 18.00
C LEU A 336 19.43 -5.40 17.10
N ASN A 337 20.06 -4.52 16.33
CA ASN A 337 21.21 -4.90 15.51
C ASN A 337 22.38 -5.39 16.39
N LYS A 338 22.60 -4.77 17.55
CA LYS A 338 23.64 -5.23 18.49
C LYS A 338 23.31 -6.57 19.15
N LEU A 339 22.03 -6.89 19.33
CA LEU A 339 21.60 -8.08 20.06
C LEU A 339 21.37 -9.29 19.15
N GLU A 340 20.68 -9.07 18.02
CA GLU A 340 20.30 -10.13 17.09
C GLU A 340 21.34 -10.26 15.96
N ASN A 341 21.63 -9.16 15.26
CA ASN A 341 22.57 -9.12 14.13
C ASN A 341 24.03 -8.86 14.57
N ASN A 342 24.50 -9.55 15.60
CA ASN A 342 25.80 -9.28 16.23
C ASN A 342 27.05 -9.76 15.43
N THR A 343 26.86 -10.35 14.26
CA THR A 343 27.94 -10.81 13.38
C THR A 343 27.78 -10.22 11.99
N LEU A 344 28.90 -10.03 11.27
CA LEU A 344 28.89 -9.53 9.89
C LEU A 344 27.95 -10.34 8.97
N PHE A 345 27.88 -11.66 9.18
CA PHE A 345 26.99 -12.52 8.41
C PHE A 345 25.51 -12.15 8.65
N LYS A 346 25.09 -12.01 9.92
CA LYS A 346 23.72 -11.62 10.27
C LYS A 346 23.40 -10.17 9.91
N GLU A 347 24.37 -9.25 9.94
CA GLU A 347 24.16 -7.90 9.42
C GLU A 347 23.91 -7.90 7.91
N MET A 348 24.57 -8.78 7.16
CA MET A 348 24.41 -8.88 5.71
C MET A 348 23.13 -9.63 5.30
N PHE A 349 22.79 -10.72 5.97
CA PHE A 349 21.73 -11.65 5.58
C PHE A 349 20.49 -11.64 6.50
N GLY A 350 20.56 -11.00 7.66
CA GLY A 350 19.49 -10.96 8.67
C GLY A 350 19.30 -12.26 9.45
N GLU A 351 18.23 -12.29 10.23
CA GLU A 351 17.81 -13.44 11.05
C GLU A 351 16.82 -14.39 10.34
N GLY A 352 16.44 -14.09 9.09
CA GLY A 352 15.48 -14.87 8.30
C GLY A 352 14.16 -14.15 8.05
N LEU A 353 13.62 -14.31 6.84
CA LEU A 353 12.36 -13.68 6.43
C LEU A 353 11.19 -14.01 7.36
N GLY A 354 10.46 -12.99 7.81
CA GLY A 354 9.27 -13.19 8.62
C GLY A 354 9.51 -13.36 10.13
N ILE A 355 10.77 -13.48 10.58
CA ILE A 355 11.11 -13.68 12.00
C ILE A 355 10.89 -12.43 12.86
N ALA A 356 10.78 -11.24 12.25
CA ALA A 356 10.56 -9.97 12.95
C ALA A 356 9.19 -9.35 12.66
N LEU A 357 8.33 -10.02 11.90
CA LEU A 357 6.99 -9.54 11.58
C LEU A 357 6.12 -9.34 12.83
N PRO A 358 5.45 -8.18 12.95
CA PRO A 358 4.38 -8.03 13.94
C PRO A 358 3.21 -8.96 13.62
N SER A 359 2.30 -9.16 14.58
CA SER A 359 0.99 -9.73 14.29
C SER A 359 0.31 -8.92 13.17
N GLU A 360 -0.38 -9.55 12.23
CA GLU A 360 -0.91 -8.85 11.05
C GLU A 360 -1.88 -7.69 11.41
N ASN A 361 -2.45 -7.76 12.61
CA ASN A 361 -3.45 -6.83 13.12
C ASN A 361 -2.94 -6.02 14.32
N TRP A 362 -1.62 -5.96 14.50
CA TRP A 362 -0.96 -5.26 15.62
C TRP A 362 -1.46 -3.82 15.81
N TYR A 363 -1.77 -3.11 14.73
CA TYR A 363 -2.25 -1.73 14.76
C TYR A 363 -3.67 -1.61 15.35
N TYR A 364 -4.45 -2.69 15.31
CA TYR A 364 -5.72 -2.79 16.02
C TYR A 364 -5.53 -3.11 17.51
N GLU A 365 -4.48 -3.85 17.89
CA GLU A 365 -4.17 -4.15 19.30
C GLU A 365 -3.94 -2.90 20.15
N GLY A 366 -3.18 -1.93 19.61
CA GLY A 366 -2.90 -0.67 20.31
C GLY A 366 -4.16 0.17 20.58
N GLN A 367 -5.18 0.05 19.72
CA GLN A 367 -6.46 0.75 19.80
C GLN A 367 -7.54 -0.06 20.54
N ALA A 368 -7.40 -1.39 20.61
CA ALA A 368 -8.32 -2.29 21.31
C ALA A 368 -8.54 -1.91 22.78
N LYS A 369 -7.50 -1.36 23.43
CA LYS A 369 -7.57 -0.90 24.81
C LYS A 369 -8.34 0.41 25.02
N LYS A 370 -8.49 1.26 24.00
CA LYS A 370 -9.12 2.58 24.14
C LYS A 370 -10.52 2.69 23.53
N ASN A 371 -10.77 2.03 22.40
CA ASN A 371 -11.95 2.32 21.57
C ASN A 371 -12.80 1.10 21.19
N MET A 372 -12.43 -0.13 21.57
CA MET A 372 -13.10 -1.35 21.06
C MET A 372 -14.12 -1.98 22.01
N ASN A 373 -14.59 -1.28 23.06
CA ASN A 373 -15.62 -1.78 23.99
C ASN A 373 -15.37 -3.22 24.50
N GLY A 374 -14.11 -3.59 24.76
CA GLY A 374 -13.75 -4.93 25.24
C GLY A 374 -13.67 -6.04 24.18
N LYS A 375 -13.77 -5.72 22.88
CA LYS A 375 -13.54 -6.71 21.81
C LYS A 375 -12.06 -7.09 21.73
N THR A 376 -11.80 -8.39 21.71
CA THR A 376 -10.47 -8.96 21.45
C THR A 376 -10.34 -9.27 19.96
N ILE A 377 -9.19 -8.93 19.38
CA ILE A 377 -8.77 -9.49 18.09
C ILE A 377 -8.03 -10.77 18.41
N PHE A 378 -8.38 -11.88 17.75
CA PHE A 378 -7.50 -13.03 17.70
C PHE A 378 -6.26 -12.60 16.93
N ASN A 379 -5.19 -12.29 17.67
CA ASN A 379 -3.89 -12.13 17.07
C ASN A 379 -3.23 -13.50 17.08
N ASP A 380 -2.91 -13.99 15.88
CA ASP A 380 -1.91 -15.02 15.75
C ASP A 380 -0.66 -14.56 16.52
N ASN A 381 -0.09 -15.46 17.32
CA ASN A 381 1.18 -15.22 18.00
C ASN A 381 2.14 -14.58 17.00
N GLY A 382 2.69 -13.40 17.31
CA GLY A 382 3.59 -12.71 16.40
C GLY A 382 4.85 -13.54 16.13
N SER A 383 5.73 -13.05 15.29
CA SER A 383 6.97 -13.77 15.00
C SER A 383 7.89 -13.86 16.22
N LEU A 384 8.93 -14.71 16.14
CA LEU A 384 9.85 -14.96 17.25
C LEU A 384 10.44 -13.69 17.86
N ILE A 385 11.01 -12.78 17.06
CA ILE A 385 11.59 -11.51 17.56
C ILE A 385 10.51 -10.59 18.12
N TYR A 386 9.35 -10.51 17.46
CA TYR A 386 8.26 -9.65 17.92
C TYR A 386 7.80 -10.05 19.33
N ASN A 387 7.58 -11.34 19.56
CA ASN A 387 7.20 -11.89 20.85
C ASN A 387 8.31 -11.75 21.91
N LYS A 388 9.58 -12.00 21.53
CA LYS A 388 10.74 -11.91 22.43
C LYS A 388 10.86 -10.53 23.07
N TYR A 389 10.54 -9.47 22.33
CA TYR A 389 10.62 -8.09 22.80
C TYR A 389 9.26 -7.49 23.21
N THR A 390 8.24 -8.33 23.40
CA THR A 390 6.94 -7.99 24.01
C THR A 390 6.19 -6.83 23.35
N ASN A 391 6.41 -6.57 22.05
CA ASN A 391 5.76 -5.53 21.26
C ASN A 391 6.05 -4.08 21.73
N LYS A 392 6.94 -3.89 22.71
CA LYS A 392 7.28 -2.57 23.31
C LYS A 392 8.32 -1.80 22.52
N LEU A 393 8.99 -2.44 21.57
CA LEU A 393 9.95 -1.80 20.70
C LEU A 393 9.24 -1.27 19.45
N GLY A 394 9.37 0.02 19.15
CA GLY A 394 8.73 0.68 18.01
C GLY A 394 9.32 0.34 16.62
N TYR A 395 10.10 -0.74 16.50
CA TYR A 395 10.77 -1.13 15.25
C TYR A 395 9.77 -1.49 14.14
N HIS A 396 8.65 -2.14 14.51
CA HIS A 396 7.60 -2.59 13.60
C HIS A 396 6.78 -1.43 12.99
N LEU A 397 6.95 -0.20 13.50
CA LEU A 397 6.42 0.99 12.85
C LEU A 397 7.12 1.32 11.52
N SER A 398 8.26 0.68 11.22
CA SER A 398 9.01 0.90 9.99
C SER A 398 9.24 -0.42 9.27
N SER A 399 8.65 -0.55 8.08
CA SER A 399 8.84 -1.73 7.24
C SER A 399 10.31 -1.99 6.90
N VAL A 400 11.08 -0.91 6.73
CA VAL A 400 12.53 -0.99 6.43
C VAL A 400 13.29 -1.60 7.59
N VAL A 401 12.97 -1.20 8.82
CA VAL A 401 13.61 -1.76 10.01
C VAL A 401 13.27 -3.24 10.16
N VAL A 402 12.00 -3.63 9.99
CA VAL A 402 11.58 -5.03 9.99
C VAL A 402 12.32 -5.82 8.92
N LEU A 403 12.32 -5.33 7.67
CA LEU A 403 12.99 -5.98 6.55
C LEU A 403 14.50 -6.14 6.80
N PHE A 404 15.15 -5.13 7.38
CA PHE A 404 16.57 -5.20 7.71
C PHE A 404 16.87 -6.26 8.79
N LEU A 405 16.05 -6.37 9.84
CA LEU A 405 16.22 -7.43 10.84
C LEU A 405 16.08 -8.82 10.22
N GLU A 406 15.17 -8.96 9.25
CA GLU A 406 14.86 -10.24 8.60
C GLU A 406 15.86 -10.64 7.52
N THR A 407 16.37 -9.67 6.75
CA THR A 407 17.12 -9.95 5.52
C THR A 407 18.44 -9.19 5.41
N GLY A 408 18.81 -8.45 6.45
CA GLY A 408 20.03 -7.66 6.52
C GLY A 408 20.14 -6.61 5.41
N TRP A 409 21.37 -6.22 5.12
CA TRP A 409 21.68 -5.31 4.02
C TRP A 409 21.27 -5.85 2.65
N ILE A 410 21.26 -7.16 2.44
CA ILE A 410 20.92 -7.76 1.14
C ILE A 410 19.47 -7.47 0.76
N GLY A 411 18.53 -7.55 1.71
CA GLY A 411 17.14 -7.17 1.43
C GLY A 411 16.98 -5.69 1.10
N ILE A 412 17.68 -4.81 1.81
CA ILE A 412 17.67 -3.37 1.56
C ILE A 412 18.25 -3.06 0.17
N ILE A 413 19.37 -3.68 -0.20
CA ILE A 413 19.96 -3.54 -1.54
C ILE A 413 18.99 -4.06 -2.61
N SER A 414 18.35 -5.20 -2.39
CA SER A 414 17.36 -5.78 -3.31
C SER A 414 16.18 -4.83 -3.53
N LEU A 415 15.71 -4.18 -2.46
CA LEU A 415 14.64 -3.19 -2.52
C LEU A 415 15.05 -1.95 -3.33
N ILE A 416 16.26 -1.44 -3.09
CA ILE A 416 16.82 -0.32 -3.86
C ILE A 416 16.95 -0.68 -5.34
N LEU A 417 17.43 -1.88 -5.66
CA LEU A 417 17.53 -2.38 -7.04
C LEU A 417 16.15 -2.42 -7.72
N ILE A 418 15.12 -2.90 -7.04
CA ILE A 418 13.74 -2.88 -7.56
C ILE A 418 13.31 -1.44 -7.88
N ILE A 419 13.52 -0.49 -6.97
CA ILE A 419 13.19 0.93 -7.16
C ILE A 419 13.92 1.51 -8.38
N LEU A 420 15.21 1.21 -8.55
CA LEU A 420 16.01 1.68 -9.69
C LEU A 420 15.54 1.07 -11.02
N ILE A 421 15.17 -0.21 -11.03
CA ILE A 421 14.60 -0.87 -12.22
C ILE A 421 13.28 -0.21 -12.62
N ILE A 422 12.40 0.08 -11.65
CA ILE A 422 11.12 0.74 -11.90
C ILE A 422 11.35 2.16 -12.41
N LEU A 423 12.27 2.90 -11.81
CA LEU A 423 12.62 4.25 -12.24
C LEU A 423 13.12 4.26 -13.69
N LYS A 424 14.01 3.32 -14.04
CA LYS A 424 14.49 3.14 -15.42
C LYS A 424 13.35 2.87 -16.40
N LYS A 425 12.47 1.93 -16.09
CA LYS A 425 11.29 1.60 -16.93
C LYS A 425 10.37 2.82 -17.09
N SER A 426 10.16 3.55 -16.00
CA SER A 426 9.29 4.73 -15.93
C SER A 426 9.82 5.91 -16.75
N ILE A 427 11.11 6.22 -16.62
CA ILE A 427 11.78 7.24 -17.43
C ILE A 427 11.72 6.87 -18.92
N TYR A 428 11.97 5.60 -19.26
CA TYR A 428 11.86 5.12 -20.64
C TYR A 428 10.46 5.36 -21.21
N LEU A 429 9.40 5.05 -20.46
CA LEU A 429 8.01 5.29 -20.86
C LEU A 429 7.70 6.77 -21.14
N ILE A 430 8.31 7.69 -20.39
CA ILE A 430 8.06 9.13 -20.55
C ILE A 430 8.84 9.75 -21.70
N ILE A 431 10.09 9.31 -21.92
CA ILE A 431 11.00 9.93 -22.89
C ILE A 431 10.78 9.35 -24.30
N LYS A 432 10.48 8.06 -24.44
CA LYS A 432 10.47 7.39 -25.74
C LYS A 432 9.19 7.55 -26.55
N THR A 433 8.14 8.15 -25.98
CA THR A 433 6.89 8.37 -26.70
C THR A 433 6.15 9.61 -26.22
N ASN A 434 5.36 10.20 -27.12
CA ASN A 434 4.42 11.28 -26.80
C ASN A 434 3.01 10.79 -26.47
N GLU A 435 2.76 9.48 -26.63
CA GLU A 435 1.46 8.90 -26.30
C GLU A 435 1.13 9.09 -24.81
N GLU A 436 -0.02 9.69 -24.54
CA GLU A 436 -0.46 10.07 -23.19
C GLU A 436 -0.48 8.89 -22.23
N LYS A 437 -0.95 7.72 -22.69
CA LYS A 437 -1.07 6.52 -21.87
C LYS A 437 0.27 6.11 -21.26
N TYR A 438 1.32 5.98 -22.08
CA TYR A 438 2.65 5.61 -21.59
C TYR A 438 3.24 6.68 -20.67
N ASN A 439 2.99 7.95 -20.99
CA ASN A 439 3.43 9.08 -20.16
C ASN A 439 2.79 9.09 -18.77
N ILE A 440 1.49 8.79 -18.68
CA ILE A 440 0.79 8.63 -17.40
C ILE A 440 1.41 7.50 -16.60
N TRP A 441 1.57 6.30 -17.18
CA TRP A 441 2.12 5.15 -16.45
C TRP A 441 3.58 5.36 -16.03
N GLY A 442 4.40 5.97 -16.88
CA GLY A 442 5.77 6.35 -16.49
C GLY A 442 5.77 7.38 -15.36
N ALA A 443 4.90 8.39 -15.41
CA ALA A 443 4.79 9.38 -14.36
C ALA A 443 4.34 8.77 -13.01
N ILE A 444 3.38 7.85 -13.04
CA ILE A 444 2.96 7.08 -11.86
C ILE A 444 4.14 6.30 -11.29
N GLY A 445 4.93 5.65 -12.13
CA GLY A 445 6.11 4.90 -11.68
C GLY A 445 7.18 5.77 -11.03
N ILE A 446 7.40 6.99 -11.54
CA ILE A 446 8.27 7.97 -10.89
C ILE A 446 7.74 8.34 -9.50
N VAL A 447 6.44 8.62 -9.38
CA VAL A 447 5.82 8.94 -8.07
C VAL A 447 6.02 7.79 -7.08
N LEU A 448 5.80 6.55 -7.51
CA LEU A 448 6.02 5.38 -6.66
C LEU A 448 7.47 5.35 -6.19
N CYS A 449 8.47 5.53 -7.06
CA CYS A 449 9.87 5.51 -6.65
C CYS A 449 10.24 6.56 -5.59
N PHE A 450 9.58 7.73 -5.57
CA PHE A 450 9.86 8.79 -4.58
C PHE A 450 9.03 8.67 -3.30
N SER A 451 7.78 8.24 -3.39
CA SER A 451 6.88 8.17 -2.23
C SER A 451 6.93 6.83 -1.51
N TYR A 452 7.35 5.76 -2.20
CA TYR A 452 7.49 4.43 -1.61
C TYR A 452 8.55 4.37 -0.50
N PRO A 453 9.80 4.90 -0.66
CA PRO A 453 10.79 4.94 0.41
C PRO A 453 10.28 5.64 1.67
N ILE A 454 9.58 6.76 1.51
CA ILE A 454 9.02 7.52 2.63
C ILE A 454 7.96 6.68 3.36
N SER A 455 7.12 5.98 2.60
CA SER A 455 6.04 5.14 3.14
C SER A 455 6.56 3.95 3.95
N ILE A 456 7.60 3.27 3.46
CA ILE A 456 8.18 2.09 4.13
C ILE A 456 9.11 2.45 5.31
N LEU A 457 9.68 3.66 5.31
CA LEU A 457 10.49 4.15 6.44
C LEU A 457 9.61 4.57 7.61
N TYR A 458 8.44 5.14 7.33
CA TYR A 458 7.60 5.77 8.34
C TYR A 458 6.48 4.86 8.88
N VAL A 459 6.07 3.85 8.12
CA VAL A 459 4.92 2.98 8.44
C VAL A 459 5.19 1.52 8.02
N ASP A 460 4.30 0.61 8.40
CA ASP A 460 4.28 -0.82 8.04
C ASP A 460 3.87 -1.07 6.57
N GLY A 461 4.19 -0.16 5.65
CA GLY A 461 3.86 -0.25 4.22
C GLY A 461 4.09 -1.63 3.58
N LEU A 462 5.22 -2.31 3.84
CA LEU A 462 5.48 -3.65 3.26
C LEU A 462 4.59 -4.75 3.83
N GLN A 463 4.11 -4.57 5.07
CA GLN A 463 3.20 -5.50 5.75
C GLN A 463 1.74 -5.15 5.50
N ASN A 464 1.45 -3.88 5.16
CA ASN A 464 0.10 -3.39 4.88
C ASN A 464 -0.46 -3.99 3.59
N ARG A 465 -1.51 -4.78 3.74
CA ARG A 465 -2.11 -5.56 2.66
C ARG A 465 -2.62 -4.71 1.49
N VAL A 466 -3.29 -3.60 1.79
CA VAL A 466 -3.87 -2.71 0.77
C VAL A 466 -2.77 -2.01 -0.01
N PHE A 467 -1.77 -1.48 0.70
CA PHE A 467 -0.63 -0.83 0.10
C PHE A 467 0.13 -1.79 -0.82
N MET A 468 0.43 -3.01 -0.37
CA MET A 468 1.12 -4.01 -1.18
C MET A 468 0.34 -4.43 -2.43
N LEU A 469 -0.98 -4.66 -2.30
CA LEU A 469 -1.84 -4.96 -3.44
C LEU A 469 -1.80 -3.85 -4.49
N LEU A 470 -1.98 -2.60 -4.06
CA LEU A 470 -1.96 -1.44 -4.95
C LEU A 470 -0.60 -1.27 -5.63
N ASN A 471 0.50 -1.39 -4.89
CA ASN A 471 1.84 -1.31 -5.47
C ASN A 471 2.04 -2.37 -6.54
N LEU A 472 1.72 -3.64 -6.28
CA LEU A 472 1.92 -4.71 -7.26
C LEU A 472 1.01 -4.58 -8.49
N ILE A 473 -0.18 -3.98 -8.34
CA ILE A 473 -1.02 -3.57 -9.48
C ILE A 473 -0.30 -2.54 -10.35
N LEU A 474 0.20 -1.47 -9.74
CA LEU A 474 0.85 -0.38 -10.46
C LEU A 474 2.15 -0.85 -11.11
N LEU A 475 2.96 -1.66 -10.42
CA LEU A 475 4.19 -2.25 -10.96
C LEU A 475 3.91 -3.15 -12.16
N GLY A 476 2.87 -4.00 -12.08
CA GLY A 476 2.46 -4.84 -13.20
C GLY A 476 2.05 -4.01 -14.41
N MET A 477 1.28 -2.94 -14.20
CA MET A 477 0.84 -2.03 -15.26
C MET A 477 2.01 -1.24 -15.88
N ILE A 478 2.95 -0.73 -15.07
CA ILE A 478 4.17 -0.07 -15.56
C ILE A 478 4.98 -1.03 -16.42
N ASN A 479 5.22 -2.25 -15.90
CA ASN A 479 6.02 -3.25 -16.59
C ASN A 479 5.41 -3.62 -17.95
N LYS A 480 4.11 -3.85 -17.97
CA LYS A 480 3.39 -4.15 -19.19
C LYS A 480 3.53 -3.04 -20.23
N ASN A 481 3.25 -1.80 -19.84
CA ASN A 481 3.33 -0.67 -20.75
C ASN A 481 4.76 -0.53 -21.29
N TYR A 482 5.77 -0.79 -20.46
CA TYR A 482 7.18 -0.83 -20.89
C TYR A 482 7.44 -1.92 -21.93
N ILE A 483 6.97 -3.16 -21.71
CA ILE A 483 7.10 -4.28 -22.65
C ILE A 483 6.37 -3.98 -23.97
N LEU A 484 5.16 -3.42 -23.92
CA LEU A 484 4.41 -3.03 -25.12
C LEU A 484 5.15 -1.97 -25.93
N LEU A 485 5.72 -0.98 -25.25
CA LEU A 485 6.47 0.10 -25.90
C LEU A 485 7.72 -0.43 -26.62
N ILE A 486 8.47 -1.34 -25.98
CA ILE A 486 9.67 -1.96 -26.58
C ILE A 486 9.32 -2.82 -27.79
N ASN A 487 8.22 -3.58 -27.72
CA ASN A 487 7.84 -4.48 -28.80
C ASN A 487 7.20 -3.76 -30.00
N ASN A 488 6.67 -2.55 -29.80
CA ASN A 488 6.15 -1.73 -30.89
C ASN A 488 7.29 -1.06 -31.66
N LYS A 489 7.77 -1.74 -32.71
CA LYS A 489 8.82 -1.25 -33.63
C LYS A 489 8.47 0.06 -34.37
N ASN A 490 7.21 0.49 -34.39
CA ASN A 490 6.72 1.65 -35.16
C ASN A 490 6.58 2.95 -34.37
N ILE A 491 7.13 3.03 -33.16
CA ILE A 491 7.07 4.26 -32.39
C ILE A 491 8.23 5.14 -32.84
N ARG A 492 7.90 6.26 -33.52
CA ARG A 492 8.87 7.30 -33.89
C ARG A 492 9.67 7.69 -32.65
N ILE A 493 10.90 7.17 -32.58
CA ILE A 493 11.91 7.58 -31.61
C ILE A 493 12.24 9.02 -31.96
N ILE A 494 12.00 9.94 -31.03
CA ILE A 494 12.48 11.33 -31.10
C ILE A 494 13.95 11.35 -30.71
#